data_AF-A0A423K715-F1
#
_entry.id   AF-A0A423K715-F1
#
_cell.length_a   1.000
_cell.length_b   1.000
_cell.length_c   1.000
_cell.angle_alpha   90.00
_cell.angle_beta   90.00
_cell.angle_gamma   90.00
#
_symmetry.space_group_name_H-M   'P 1'
#
loop_
_entity.id
_entity.type
_entity.pdbx_description
1 polymer ?
#
loop_
_entity_poly.entity_id
_entity_poly.type
_entity_poly.pdbx_seq_one_letter_code
_entity_poly.pdbx_strand_id
1 'polypeptide(L)'
;MRYLKVIAQDRNGQGAADTLQFRFYEDERLLRDATAADLKRLRVFGNTYLKCAWFNVGESEERHLRVFSLNPSGDGTPETVRLHFHEGEVIAYKAAAHDLDNDGGLEVVLSSDVDNDGRANRTDRSRVMALVKQFLKAGWR
;
A
#
# COMPACT_ATOMS: atom_id res chain seq x y z
N MET A 1 3.12 -7.36 14.19
CA MET A 1 3.54 -6.44 13.10
C MET A 1 2.37 -5.55 12.72
N ARG A 2 2.54 -4.23 12.75
CA ARG A 2 1.48 -3.29 12.32
C ARG A 2 1.50 -3.07 10.82
N TYR A 3 0.33 -3.06 10.20
CA TYR A 3 0.20 -2.73 8.78
C TYR A 3 -1.10 -2.00 8.48
N LEU A 4 -1.12 -1.31 7.35
CA LEU A 4 -2.32 -0.74 6.76
C LEU A 4 -2.82 -1.70 5.68
N LYS A 5 -4.06 -2.19 5.83
CA LYS A 5 -4.80 -2.92 4.78
C LYS A 5 -5.58 -1.91 3.94
N VAL A 6 -5.47 -2.01 2.62
CA VAL A 6 -6.13 -1.14 1.66
C VAL A 6 -6.96 -2.00 0.73
N ILE A 7 -8.25 -1.72 0.63
CA ILE A 7 -9.20 -2.49 -0.17
C ILE A 7 -9.91 -1.53 -1.12
N ALA A 8 -9.81 -1.79 -2.42
CA ALA A 8 -10.56 -1.08 -3.45
C ALA A 8 -11.62 -2.01 -4.05
N GLN A 9 -12.81 -1.47 -4.32
CA GLN A 9 -13.98 -2.21 -4.78
C GLN A 9 -14.71 -1.43 -5.87
N ASP A 10 -15.04 -2.12 -6.95
CA ASP A 10 -15.95 -1.70 -8.01
C ASP A 10 -17.32 -2.33 -7.73
N ARG A 11 -18.10 -1.67 -6.87
CA ARG A 11 -19.42 -2.14 -6.42
C ARG A 11 -20.51 -1.87 -7.44
N ASN A 12 -20.32 -0.84 -8.27
CA ASN A 12 -21.29 -0.44 -9.29
C ASN A 12 -21.06 -1.13 -10.66
N GLY A 13 -19.95 -1.85 -10.83
CA GLY A 13 -19.64 -2.63 -12.02
C GLY A 13 -19.19 -1.80 -13.22
N GLN A 14 -18.63 -0.61 -12.99
CA GLN A 14 -18.21 0.32 -14.06
C GLN A 14 -16.78 0.08 -14.56
N GLY A 15 -16.11 -0.95 -14.06
CA GLY A 15 -14.73 -1.29 -14.43
C GLY A 15 -13.68 -0.44 -13.72
N ALA A 16 -14.07 0.30 -12.69
CA ALA A 16 -13.19 1.10 -11.86
C ALA A 16 -13.71 1.11 -10.42
N ALA A 17 -12.79 1.06 -9.45
CA ALA A 17 -13.19 1.08 -8.05
C ALA A 17 -13.88 2.40 -7.67
N ASP A 18 -15.09 2.28 -7.13
CA ASP A 18 -15.88 3.37 -6.57
C ASP A 18 -15.74 3.51 -5.05
N THR A 19 -15.22 2.46 -4.40
CA THR A 19 -15.08 2.39 -2.94
C THR A 19 -13.63 2.09 -2.57
N LEU A 20 -13.12 2.81 -1.57
CA LEU A 20 -11.78 2.62 -1.03
C LEU A 20 -11.81 2.61 0.49
N GLN A 21 -11.32 1.52 1.08
CA GLN A 21 -11.28 1.31 2.52
C GLN A 21 -9.84 1.17 3.01
N PHE A 22 -9.63 1.67 4.22
CA PHE A 22 -8.36 1.66 4.91
C PHE A 22 -8.57 1.09 6.31
N ARG A 23 -7.82 0.06 6.67
CA ARG A 23 -7.94 -0.62 7.97
C ARG A 23 -6.58 -0.79 8.61
N PHE A 24 -6.48 -0.48 9.89
CA PHE A 24 -5.25 -0.54 10.65
C PHE A 24 -5.21 -1.85 11.44
N TYR A 25 -4.15 -2.62 11.25
CA TYR A 25 -3.98 -3.94 11.85
C TYR A 25 -2.72 -4.00 12.70
N GLU A 26 -2.74 -4.89 13.68
CA GLU A 26 -1.57 -5.40 14.40
C GLU A 26 -1.63 -6.92 14.35
N ASP A 27 -0.67 -7.51 13.63
CA ASP A 27 -0.76 -8.90 13.16
C ASP A 27 -2.10 -9.09 12.43
N GLU A 28 -2.81 -10.19 12.62
CA GLU A 28 -4.12 -10.39 11.96
C GLU A 28 -5.28 -9.71 12.70
N ARG A 29 -5.02 -8.97 13.79
CA ARG A 29 -6.05 -8.30 14.57
C ARG A 29 -6.36 -6.92 13.97
N LEU A 30 -7.62 -6.71 13.58
CA LEU A 30 -8.12 -5.38 13.25
C LEU A 30 -8.09 -4.50 14.52
N LEU A 31 -7.33 -3.40 14.46
CA LEU A 31 -7.33 -2.39 15.51
C LEU A 31 -8.49 -1.42 15.32
N ARG A 32 -8.66 -0.92 14.10
CA ARG A 32 -9.73 0.03 13.72
C ARG A 32 -9.79 0.25 12.21
N ASP A 33 -10.94 0.69 11.73
CA ASP A 33 -11.08 1.32 10.43
C ASP A 33 -10.53 2.75 10.42
N ALA A 34 -10.29 3.27 9.22
CA ALA A 34 -9.90 4.66 9.02
C ALA A 34 -11.01 5.64 9.40
N THR A 35 -10.63 6.64 10.18
CA THR A 35 -11.49 7.79 10.50
C THR A 35 -11.50 8.80 9.36
N ALA A 36 -12.40 9.77 9.37
CA ALA A 36 -12.41 10.86 8.39
C ALA A 36 -11.07 11.62 8.33
N ALA A 37 -10.37 11.76 9.47
CA ALA A 37 -9.04 12.38 9.52
C ALA A 37 -7.98 11.52 8.83
N ASP A 38 -8.04 10.20 8.97
CA ASP A 38 -7.17 9.27 8.24
C ASP A 38 -7.43 9.34 6.73
N LEU A 39 -8.71 9.32 6.31
CA LEU A 39 -9.08 9.44 4.90
C LEU A 39 -8.54 10.72 4.27
N LYS A 40 -8.55 11.84 5.01
CA LYS A 40 -7.94 13.11 4.55
C LYS A 40 -6.43 12.97 4.37
N ARG A 41 -5.71 12.35 5.33
CA ARG A 41 -4.26 12.11 5.24
C ARG A 41 -3.90 11.14 4.13
N LEU A 42 -4.70 10.09 3.94
CA LEU A 42 -4.46 9.00 2.98
C LEU A 42 -5.02 9.29 1.59
N ARG A 43 -5.61 10.46 1.33
CA ARG A 43 -6.22 10.78 0.02
C ARG A 43 -5.26 10.59 -1.16
N VAL A 44 -4.04 11.12 -1.05
CA VAL A 44 -3.05 11.00 -2.13
C VAL A 44 -2.53 9.57 -2.26
N PHE A 45 -2.35 8.88 -1.13
CA PHE A 45 -2.01 7.46 -1.11
C PHE A 45 -3.09 6.65 -1.86
N GLY A 46 -4.36 6.85 -1.51
CA GLY A 46 -5.50 6.15 -2.09
C GLY A 46 -5.64 6.38 -3.59
N ASN A 47 -5.55 7.63 -4.04
CA ASN A 47 -5.57 7.95 -5.46
C ASN A 47 -4.40 7.30 -6.23
N THR A 48 -3.25 7.12 -5.59
CA THR A 48 -2.11 6.42 -6.20
C THR A 48 -2.36 4.91 -6.24
N TYR A 49 -2.94 4.34 -5.19
CA TYR A 49 -3.30 2.92 -5.13
C TYR A 49 -4.35 2.56 -6.19
N LEU A 50 -5.35 3.42 -6.42
CA LEU A 50 -6.34 3.20 -7.48
C LEU A 50 -5.72 3.14 -8.88
N LYS A 51 -4.62 3.86 -9.13
CA LYS A 51 -3.87 3.75 -10.39
C LYS A 51 -3.17 2.42 -10.54
N CYS A 52 -3.06 1.61 -9.48
CA CYS A 52 -2.46 0.28 -9.55
C CYS A 52 -3.43 -0.78 -10.08
N ALA A 53 -4.68 -0.41 -10.40
CA ALA A 53 -5.72 -1.32 -10.89
C ALA A 53 -5.93 -2.58 -10.01
N TRP A 54 -5.58 -2.50 -8.72
CA TRP A 54 -5.74 -3.58 -7.75
C TRP A 54 -7.04 -3.43 -6.96
N PHE A 55 -8.15 -3.81 -7.59
CA PHE A 55 -9.48 -3.72 -7.01
C PHE A 55 -10.30 -5.00 -7.23
N ASN A 56 -11.35 -5.14 -6.44
CA ASN A 56 -12.30 -6.24 -6.48
C ASN A 56 -13.53 -5.85 -7.30
N VAL A 57 -14.09 -6.80 -8.03
CA VAL A 57 -15.46 -6.68 -8.55
C VAL A 57 -16.43 -6.94 -7.39
N GLY A 58 -17.43 -6.08 -7.24
CA GLY A 58 -18.40 -6.16 -6.15
C GLY A 58 -17.80 -5.87 -4.78
N GLU A 59 -18.32 -6.53 -3.74
CA GLU A 59 -17.94 -6.30 -2.35
C GLU A 59 -16.86 -7.25 -1.81
N SER A 60 -16.19 -8.02 -2.69
CA SER A 60 -15.08 -8.89 -2.27
C SER A 60 -13.92 -8.08 -1.69
N GLU A 61 -13.13 -8.72 -0.83
CA GLU A 61 -11.90 -8.18 -0.25
C GLU A 61 -10.66 -9.02 -0.58
N GLU A 62 -10.78 -9.98 -1.52
CA GLU A 62 -9.69 -10.87 -1.90
C GLU A 62 -8.46 -10.08 -2.35
N ARG A 63 -8.67 -9.10 -3.23
CA ARG A 63 -7.62 -8.18 -3.67
C ARG A 63 -7.45 -7.05 -2.68
N HIS A 64 -6.29 -7.01 -2.03
CA HIS A 64 -5.96 -5.94 -1.11
C HIS A 64 -4.46 -5.70 -1.04
N LEU A 65 -4.06 -4.50 -0.64
CA LEU A 65 -2.67 -4.19 -0.30
C LEU A 65 -2.48 -4.24 1.21
N ARG A 66 -1.43 -4.91 1.66
CA ARG A 66 -0.85 -4.72 3.01
C ARG A 66 0.43 -3.92 2.88
N VAL A 67 0.51 -2.77 3.55
CA VAL A 67 1.72 -1.93 3.59
C VAL A 67 2.18 -1.72 5.03
N PHE A 68 3.48 -1.86 5.26
CA PHE A 68 4.10 -1.72 6.58
C PHE A 68 5.55 -1.27 6.47
N SER A 69 6.03 -0.61 7.53
CA SER A 69 7.42 -0.25 7.69
C SER A 69 8.16 -1.20 8.63
N LEU A 70 9.47 -1.28 8.46
CA LEU A 70 10.40 -1.97 9.35
C LEU A 70 11.49 -0.98 9.77
N ASN A 71 11.99 -1.18 10.98
CA ASN A 71 13.12 -0.45 11.56
C ASN A 71 14.10 -1.48 12.15
N PRO A 72 14.90 -2.17 11.29
CA PRO A 72 15.86 -3.19 11.73
C PRO A 72 16.93 -2.67 12.69
N SER A 73 17.40 -1.43 12.54
CA SER A 73 18.42 -0.83 13.43
C SER A 73 17.86 -0.51 14.82
N GLY A 74 16.56 -0.26 14.93
CA GLY A 74 15.87 0.04 16.19
C GLY A 74 15.97 1.51 16.61
N ASP A 75 16.44 2.41 15.75
CA ASP A 75 16.68 3.83 16.08
C ASP A 75 15.40 4.71 16.10
N GLY A 76 14.33 4.20 15.49
CA GLY A 76 12.99 4.78 15.51
C GLY A 76 12.51 5.27 14.14
N THR A 77 13.35 5.22 13.10
CA THR A 77 13.02 5.62 11.74
C THR A 77 12.69 4.41 10.85
N PRO A 78 11.70 4.52 9.95
CA PRO A 78 11.42 3.48 8.96
C PRO A 78 12.54 3.35 7.91
N GLU A 79 13.37 2.31 8.02
CA GLU A 79 14.42 1.99 7.03
C GLU A 79 13.87 1.22 5.81
N THR A 80 12.77 0.51 5.96
CA THR A 80 12.19 -0.30 4.88
C THR A 80 10.69 -0.18 4.88
N VAL A 81 10.08 -0.02 3.72
CA VAL A 81 8.63 -0.12 3.53
C VAL A 81 8.33 -1.24 2.55
N ARG A 82 7.49 -2.20 2.96
CA ARG A 82 7.05 -3.32 2.13
C ARG A 82 5.60 -3.16 1.74
N LEU A 83 5.31 -3.48 0.49
CA LEU A 83 3.98 -3.49 -0.11
C LEU A 83 3.71 -4.91 -0.61
N HIS A 84 2.71 -5.57 -0.04
CA HIS A 84 2.26 -6.88 -0.47
C HIS A 84 0.86 -6.74 -1.08
N PHE A 85 0.75 -6.99 -2.38
CA PHE A 85 -0.52 -7.07 -3.08
C PHE A 85 -1.02 -8.51 -2.99
N HIS A 86 -2.09 -8.70 -2.25
CA HIS A 86 -2.72 -9.98 -2.01
C HIS A 86 -3.86 -10.23 -2.98
N GLU A 87 -4.06 -11.49 -3.35
CA GLU A 87 -5.28 -12.05 -3.93
C GLU A 87 -5.65 -13.27 -3.09
N GLY A 88 -6.62 -13.08 -2.19
CA GLY A 88 -6.90 -14.03 -1.11
C GLY A 88 -5.71 -14.16 -0.15
N GLU A 89 -5.31 -15.40 0.13
CA GLU A 89 -4.17 -15.72 1.00
C GLU A 89 -2.81 -15.58 0.31
N VAL A 90 -2.79 -15.46 -1.03
CA VAL A 90 -1.55 -15.43 -1.82
C VAL A 90 -1.09 -14.00 -2.03
N ILE A 91 0.22 -13.77 -1.93
CA ILE A 91 0.84 -12.51 -2.34
C ILE A 91 1.11 -12.59 -3.85
N ALA A 92 0.27 -11.93 -4.65
CA ALA A 92 0.42 -11.84 -6.10
C ALA A 92 1.67 -11.03 -6.48
N TYR A 93 1.86 -9.88 -5.84
CA TYR A 93 2.99 -8.98 -6.11
C TYR A 93 3.64 -8.46 -4.83
N LYS A 94 4.96 -8.27 -4.90
CA LYS A 94 5.75 -7.66 -3.82
C LYS A 94 6.48 -6.44 -4.37
N ALA A 95 6.41 -5.36 -3.62
CA ALA A 95 7.29 -4.22 -3.82
C ALA A 95 7.90 -3.80 -2.48
N ALA A 96 9.07 -3.17 -2.56
CA ALA A 96 9.76 -2.66 -1.39
C ALA A 96 10.52 -1.39 -1.73
N ALA A 97 10.66 -0.51 -0.75
CA ALA A 97 11.62 0.58 -0.80
C ALA A 97 12.48 0.58 0.46
N HIS A 98 13.75 0.88 0.30
CA HIS A 98 14.75 0.90 1.37
C HIS A 98 15.44 2.25 1.42
N ASP A 99 15.52 2.79 2.62
CA ASP A 99 16.38 3.90 3.03
C ASP A 99 17.65 3.25 3.64
N LEU A 100 18.75 3.24 2.89
CA LEU A 100 19.93 2.43 3.24
C LEU A 100 20.91 3.13 4.17
N ASP A 101 20.96 4.45 4.12
CA ASP A 101 21.79 5.29 4.99
C ASP A 101 20.96 6.07 6.02
N ASN A 102 19.64 5.84 6.03
CA ASN A 102 18.69 6.38 6.99
C ASN A 102 18.63 7.91 6.97
N ASP A 103 18.77 8.49 5.78
CA ASP A 103 18.74 9.94 5.56
C ASP A 103 17.33 10.46 5.21
N GLY A 104 16.34 9.56 5.14
CA GLY A 104 14.97 9.82 4.69
C GLY A 104 14.77 9.68 3.18
N GLY A 105 15.86 9.38 2.45
CA GLY A 105 15.91 8.96 1.06
C GLY A 105 15.38 7.54 0.86
N LEU A 106 15.19 7.15 -0.41
CA LEU A 106 14.80 5.78 -0.75
C LEU A 106 15.69 5.36 -1.92
N GLU A 107 16.82 4.73 -1.61
CA GLU A 107 17.91 4.45 -2.55
C GLU A 107 17.54 3.26 -3.42
N VAL A 108 16.92 2.25 -2.81
CA VAL A 108 16.52 1.03 -3.49
C VAL A 108 15.00 0.95 -3.55
N VAL A 109 14.46 0.78 -4.75
CA VAL A 109 13.04 0.52 -4.98
C VAL A 109 12.92 -0.74 -5.83
N LEU A 110 12.36 -1.78 -5.23
CA LEU A 110 11.99 -3.02 -5.90
C LEU A 110 10.52 -2.94 -6.28
N SER A 111 10.21 -3.06 -7.56
CA SER A 111 8.85 -3.02 -8.09
C SER A 111 8.67 -4.08 -9.17
N SER A 112 7.64 -4.91 -9.02
CA SER A 112 7.07 -5.71 -10.11
C SER A 112 6.07 -4.88 -10.91
N ASP A 113 5.27 -5.53 -11.76
CA ASP A 113 4.06 -4.96 -12.37
C ASP A 113 2.98 -4.71 -11.29
N VAL A 114 3.19 -3.69 -10.46
CA VAL A 114 2.28 -3.35 -9.35
C VAL A 114 1.02 -2.67 -9.86
N ASP A 115 1.06 -2.16 -11.09
CA ASP A 115 -0.06 -1.48 -11.70
C ASP A 115 -0.91 -2.30 -12.66
N ASN A 116 -0.51 -3.57 -12.79
CA ASN A 116 -1.26 -4.62 -13.44
C ASN A 116 -1.57 -4.28 -14.91
N ASP A 117 -0.61 -3.62 -15.58
CA ASP A 117 -0.66 -3.29 -17.01
C ASP A 117 0.03 -4.34 -17.90
N GLY A 118 0.60 -5.37 -17.28
CA GLY A 118 1.33 -6.47 -17.92
C GLY A 118 2.82 -6.18 -18.13
N ARG A 119 3.36 -5.08 -17.61
CA ARG A 119 4.75 -4.65 -17.86
C ARG A 119 5.42 -4.06 -16.63
N ALA A 120 6.38 -4.78 -16.03
CA ALA A 120 7.23 -4.20 -15.00
C ALA A 120 8.17 -3.11 -15.57
N ASN A 121 7.89 -1.84 -15.28
CA ASN A 121 8.57 -0.69 -15.89
C ASN A 121 8.76 0.51 -14.93
N ARG A 122 9.18 1.67 -15.48
CA ARG A 122 9.45 2.89 -14.70
C ARG A 122 8.20 3.45 -14.02
N THR A 123 7.02 3.19 -14.57
CA THR A 123 5.73 3.64 -14.04
C THR A 123 5.43 2.92 -12.73
N ASP A 124 5.63 1.60 -12.67
CA ASP A 124 5.53 0.82 -11.43
C ASP A 124 6.44 1.37 -10.34
N ARG A 125 7.71 1.59 -10.66
CA ARG A 125 8.69 2.14 -9.72
C ARG A 125 8.22 3.48 -9.17
N SER A 126 7.66 4.33 -10.03
CA SER A 126 7.13 5.65 -9.64
C SER A 126 5.89 5.53 -8.75
N ARG A 127 5.00 4.57 -9.02
CA ARG A 127 3.83 4.25 -8.21
C ARG A 127 4.23 3.73 -6.82
N VAL A 128 5.18 2.80 -6.74
CA VAL A 128 5.73 2.30 -5.46
C VAL A 128 6.32 3.44 -4.64
N MET A 129 7.19 4.28 -5.23
CA MET A 129 7.75 5.43 -4.53
C MET A 129 6.68 6.38 -3.99
N ALA A 130 5.65 6.67 -4.79
CA ALA A 130 4.57 7.56 -4.38
C ALA A 130 3.77 6.97 -3.23
N LEU A 131 3.42 5.68 -3.28
CA LEU A 131 2.74 4.98 -2.19
C LEU A 131 3.57 4.99 -0.90
N VAL A 132 4.85 4.62 -0.97
CA VAL A 132 5.76 4.60 0.19
C VAL A 132 5.85 5.98 0.84
N LYS A 133 6.13 7.03 0.04
CA LYS A 133 6.25 8.40 0.56
C LYS A 133 4.98 8.89 1.24
N GLN A 134 3.80 8.56 0.70
CA GLN A 134 2.54 8.97 1.31
C GLN A 134 2.19 8.14 2.55
N PHE A 135 2.55 6.85 2.57
CA PHE A 135 2.40 5.99 3.74
C PHE A 135 3.22 6.51 4.92
N LEU A 136 4.51 6.81 4.70
CA LEU A 136 5.39 7.35 5.74
C LEU A 136 4.88 8.69 6.29
N LYS A 137 4.35 9.56 5.43
CA LYS A 137 3.71 10.83 5.83
C LYS A 137 2.44 10.64 6.67
N ALA A 138 1.74 9.53 6.52
CA ALA A 138 0.55 9.24 7.32
C ALA A 138 0.93 8.89 8.79
N GLY A 139 2.19 8.57 9.06
CA GLY A 139 2.73 8.37 10.40
C GLY A 139 2.28 7.06 11.07
N TRP A 140 1.79 6.10 10.29
CA TRP A 140 1.45 4.77 10.81
C TRP A 140 2.71 3.90 10.91
N ARG A 141 2.98 3.41 12.12
CA ARG A 141 4.11 2.54 12.46
C ARG A 141 3.72 1.57 13.59
#